data_AF-A0A1Y5L863-F1
#
_entry.id   AF-A0A1Y5L863-F1
#
_cell.length_a   1.000
_cell.length_b   1.000
_cell.length_c   1.000
_cell.angle_alpha   90.00
_cell.angle_beta   90.00
_cell.angle_gamma   90.00
#
_symmetry.space_group_name_H-M   'P 1'
#
loop_
_entity.id
_entity.type
_entity.pdbx_description
1 polymer ?
#
loop_
_entity_poly.entity_id
_entity_poly.type
_entity_poly.pdbx_seq_one_letter_code
_entity_poly.pdbx_strand_id
1 'polypeptide(L)'
;MGVLAATAVVLSGCARSVDGEAASIYDDPFKVAGLDATSGPSGARKGAPDAGLPVTGTDDGEIDTMAANAVSDIESYWRTEFPALFQRKFEPVEELISWDPRDSDGPRFCGDSTEELLNAGYCSTDHTIGWDRALLLPEVVEKFGVVAAVFVLAHEYGHAVQTKAGIADENVGGGIVREQQADCFAGAFMRHIAEGKAPHFTLNTSDGLNKVLASAVAIGDTDPNDPDNVHGSAFERVTATQIGFTDGPAACTRIDEKEIDSRRADLPQRFADDSDDGELPVTDESVEAFFTSFQQIFDLSDPPTLQLDGADLGCADADVTEPVSYCPATNTIGVSVDALAERGTPGRPGRRELFQTKLTGDYNAYVLLASRYTLALQRDRGDDLHSPQTALRAACLSGVITGALSPASPATLAEGSVWLSPGDLDEAVSGLLTDGLAASDVNGETVPSGFSRVDAFRTGVLGGEQACEGRYR
;
A
#
# COMPACT_ATOMS: atom_id res chain seq x y z
N MET A 1 53.76 -51.88 22.46
CA MET A 1 52.73 -51.64 21.44
C MET A 1 51.44 -51.33 22.18
N GLY A 2 50.77 -50.19 22.10
CA GLY A 2 50.99 -48.91 21.43
C GLY A 2 50.15 -47.87 22.20
N VAL A 3 50.65 -46.63 22.28
CA VAL A 3 49.97 -45.52 22.97
C VAL A 3 48.97 -44.90 22.00
N LEU A 4 47.70 -44.82 22.38
CA LEU A 4 46.65 -44.09 21.68
C LEU A 4 46.75 -42.60 22.05
N ALA A 5 47.18 -41.77 21.11
CA ALA A 5 47.10 -40.31 21.21
C ALA A 5 45.77 -39.86 20.58
N ALA A 6 44.88 -39.30 21.39
CA ALA A 6 43.69 -38.60 20.92
C ALA A 6 44.03 -37.13 20.69
N THR A 7 44.12 -36.72 19.43
CA THR A 7 44.35 -35.33 19.04
C THR A 7 43.01 -34.61 18.98
N ALA A 8 42.70 -33.77 19.97
CA ALA A 8 41.56 -32.86 19.90
C ALA A 8 41.92 -31.66 19.02
N VAL A 9 41.32 -31.58 17.83
CA VAL A 9 41.41 -30.41 16.96
C VAL A 9 40.38 -29.39 17.43
N VAL A 10 40.83 -28.30 18.06
CA VAL A 10 39.99 -27.16 18.39
C VAL A 10 39.94 -26.26 17.16
N LEU A 11 38.79 -26.24 16.49
CA LEU A 11 38.48 -25.25 15.44
C LEU A 11 38.28 -23.89 16.13
N SER A 12 39.32 -23.05 16.13
CA SER A 12 39.21 -21.65 16.51
C SER A 12 38.48 -20.90 15.38
N GLY A 13 37.16 -20.77 15.49
CA GLY A 13 36.38 -19.87 14.64
C GLY A 13 36.72 -18.42 14.97
N CYS A 14 37.17 -17.65 13.98
CA CYS A 14 37.36 -16.21 14.11
C CYS A 14 35.99 -15.53 14.23
N ALA A 15 35.49 -15.32 15.46
CA ALA A 15 34.38 -14.42 15.69
C ALA A 15 34.90 -12.97 15.57
N ARG A 16 34.54 -12.27 14.50
CA ARG A 16 34.64 -10.82 14.45
C ARG A 16 33.39 -10.26 15.11
N SER A 17 33.55 -9.52 16.21
CA SER A 17 32.50 -8.62 16.67
C SER A 17 32.38 -7.50 15.64
N VAL A 18 31.16 -7.26 15.16
CA VAL A 18 30.82 -6.05 14.43
C VAL A 18 30.28 -5.10 15.49
N ASP A 19 31.04 -4.05 15.81
CA ASP A 19 30.55 -2.99 16.68
C ASP A 19 29.49 -2.19 15.90
N GLY A 20 28.29 -2.09 16.47
CA GLY A 20 27.15 -1.38 15.88
C GLY A 20 25.93 -1.49 16.79
N GLU A 21 25.02 -0.54 16.65
CA GLU A 21 23.69 -0.61 17.25
C GLU A 21 22.76 -1.32 16.25
N ALA A 22 21.99 -2.30 16.73
CA ALA A 22 21.01 -2.96 15.89
C ALA A 22 19.87 -1.96 15.61
N ALA A 23 19.88 -1.40 14.40
CA ALA A 23 18.85 -0.49 13.92
C ALA A 23 17.89 -1.25 12.99
N SER A 24 16.60 -0.98 13.12
CA SER A 24 15.57 -1.45 12.21
C SER A 24 15.77 -0.82 10.83
N ILE A 25 15.35 -1.53 9.76
CA ILE A 25 15.30 -0.95 8.40
C ILE A 25 14.33 0.25 8.28
N TYR A 26 13.59 0.51 9.35
CA TYR A 26 12.56 1.55 9.47
C TYR A 26 12.95 2.68 10.43
N ASP A 27 14.11 2.61 11.08
CA ASP A 27 14.56 3.64 12.02
C ASP A 27 14.95 4.95 11.31
N ASP A 28 15.37 4.87 10.05
CA ASP A 28 15.72 6.03 9.23
C ASP A 28 14.51 6.43 8.36
N PRO A 29 13.90 7.61 8.57
CA PRO A 29 12.73 8.07 7.80
C PRO A 29 13.06 8.35 6.33
N PHE A 30 14.34 8.41 5.97
CA PHE A 30 14.82 8.53 4.60
C PHE A 30 15.22 7.19 3.99
N LYS A 31 14.81 6.08 4.61
CA LYS A 31 14.89 4.74 4.03
C LYS A 31 13.50 4.18 3.72
N VAL A 32 13.45 3.37 2.67
CA VAL A 32 12.25 2.64 2.22
C VAL A 32 12.63 1.17 2.12
N ALA A 33 12.23 0.39 3.13
CA ALA A 33 12.60 -1.02 3.26
C ALA A 33 14.12 -1.28 3.08
N GLY A 34 14.94 -0.41 3.67
CA GLY A 34 16.41 -0.45 3.60
C GLY A 34 17.05 0.19 2.36
N LEU A 35 16.27 0.65 1.37
CA LEU A 35 16.77 1.47 0.25
C LEU A 35 16.76 2.95 0.61
N ASP A 36 17.63 3.76 -0.01
CA ASP A 36 17.53 5.22 0.10
C ASP A 36 16.19 5.71 -0.46
N ALA A 37 15.57 6.69 0.21
CA ALA A 37 14.46 7.46 -0.34
C ALA A 37 15.01 8.42 -1.41
N THR A 38 14.90 8.01 -2.67
CA THR A 38 15.45 8.75 -3.80
C THR A 38 14.34 9.29 -4.67
N SER A 39 14.51 10.54 -5.10
CA SER A 39 13.79 11.10 -6.25
C SER A 39 14.59 10.84 -7.54
N GLY A 40 13.93 10.87 -8.69
CA GLY A 40 14.59 10.61 -9.97
C GLY A 40 13.66 10.01 -11.01
N PRO A 41 14.19 9.47 -12.13
CA PRO A 41 13.35 8.87 -13.16
C PRO A 41 12.66 7.60 -12.65
N SER A 42 11.37 7.48 -12.98
CA SER A 42 10.57 6.26 -12.87
C SER A 42 9.89 6.00 -14.20
N GLY A 43 10.08 4.81 -14.77
CA GLY A 43 9.57 4.45 -16.10
C GLY A 43 10.56 3.67 -16.95
N ALA A 44 10.33 3.67 -18.27
CA ALA A 44 11.20 3.00 -19.22
C ALA A 44 12.62 3.61 -19.25
N ARG A 45 13.64 2.75 -19.30
CA ARG A 45 15.05 3.14 -19.45
C ARG A 45 15.34 3.54 -20.88
N LYS A 46 16.01 4.68 -21.05
CA LYS A 46 16.42 5.17 -22.36
C LYS A 46 17.50 4.27 -22.97
N GLY A 47 17.28 3.83 -24.20
CA GLY A 47 18.26 3.07 -24.99
C GLY A 47 18.39 1.60 -24.60
N ALA A 48 17.50 1.08 -23.74
CA ALA A 48 17.32 -0.36 -23.61
C ALA A 48 16.75 -0.90 -24.94
N PRO A 49 17.33 -1.96 -25.53
CA PRO A 49 16.74 -2.60 -26.70
C PRO A 49 15.43 -3.27 -26.31
N ASP A 50 14.42 -3.20 -27.17
CA ASP A 50 13.14 -3.87 -26.91
C ASP A 50 13.28 -5.39 -26.86
N ALA A 51 12.47 -6.02 -26.02
CA ALA A 51 12.36 -7.44 -25.88
C ALA A 51 11.79 -8.06 -27.16
N GLY A 52 12.47 -9.10 -27.66
CA GLY A 52 12.00 -9.86 -28.83
C GLY A 52 10.92 -10.89 -28.51
N LEU A 53 10.02 -10.61 -27.56
CA LEU A 53 8.92 -11.52 -27.21
C LEU A 53 7.78 -11.37 -28.23
N PRO A 54 7.29 -12.45 -28.85
CA PRO A 54 6.15 -12.38 -29.75
C PRO A 54 4.87 -12.06 -28.97
N VAL A 55 4.07 -11.14 -29.50
CA VAL A 55 2.75 -10.78 -28.96
C VAL A 55 1.69 -10.97 -30.04
N THR A 56 0.70 -11.80 -29.77
CA THR A 56 -0.43 -12.03 -30.67
C THR A 56 -1.44 -10.90 -30.56
N GLY A 57 -1.98 -10.42 -31.69
CA GLY A 57 -2.93 -9.30 -31.72
C GLY A 57 -2.31 -7.91 -31.52
N THR A 58 -0.97 -7.86 -31.47
CA THR A 58 -0.23 -6.60 -31.29
C THR A 58 -0.42 -5.64 -32.46
N ASP A 59 -0.38 -4.35 -32.16
CA ASP A 59 -0.26 -3.27 -33.15
C ASP A 59 1.18 -2.71 -33.26
N ASP A 60 2.15 -3.37 -32.62
CA ASP A 60 3.53 -2.94 -32.46
C ASP A 60 3.67 -1.54 -31.82
N GLY A 61 2.65 -1.10 -31.07
CA GLY A 61 2.58 0.21 -30.42
C GLY A 61 3.40 0.31 -29.14
N GLU A 62 3.44 1.52 -28.57
CA GLU A 62 4.22 1.81 -27.35
C GLU A 62 3.77 1.00 -26.13
N ILE A 63 2.46 0.75 -26.00
CA ILE A 63 1.89 -0.03 -24.89
C ILE A 63 2.28 -1.49 -25.00
N ASP A 64 2.17 -2.09 -26.19
CA ASP A 64 2.56 -3.48 -26.41
C ASP A 64 4.07 -3.68 -26.26
N THR A 65 4.87 -2.74 -26.75
CA THR A 65 6.32 -2.74 -26.57
C THR A 65 6.67 -2.66 -25.08
N MET A 66 5.99 -1.77 -24.33
CA MET A 66 6.15 -1.65 -22.88
C MET A 66 5.76 -2.96 -22.17
N ALA A 67 4.63 -3.56 -22.52
CA ALA A 67 4.15 -4.79 -21.91
C ALA A 67 5.07 -5.99 -22.20
N ALA A 68 5.55 -6.13 -23.44
CA ALA A 68 6.54 -7.15 -23.79
C ALA A 68 7.86 -6.96 -23.03
N ASN A 69 8.34 -5.72 -22.89
CA ASN A 69 9.50 -5.38 -22.08
C ASN A 69 9.29 -5.74 -20.60
N ALA A 70 8.11 -5.44 -20.06
CA ALA A 70 7.72 -5.77 -18.69
C ALA A 70 7.76 -7.27 -18.45
N VAL A 71 7.08 -8.05 -19.29
CA VAL A 71 7.07 -9.51 -19.20
C VAL A 71 8.48 -10.09 -19.31
N SER A 72 9.33 -9.55 -20.19
CA SER A 72 10.72 -9.99 -20.32
C SER A 72 11.52 -9.83 -19.02
N ASP A 73 11.38 -8.69 -18.35
CA ASP A 73 12.05 -8.41 -17.07
C ASP A 73 11.48 -9.27 -15.94
N ILE A 74 10.15 -9.44 -15.89
CA ILE A 74 9.46 -10.30 -14.91
C ILE A 74 9.94 -11.75 -15.05
N GLU A 75 10.03 -12.27 -16.28
CA GLU A 75 10.54 -13.61 -16.53
C GLU A 75 12.02 -13.75 -16.16
N SER A 76 12.83 -12.74 -16.42
CA SER A 76 14.24 -12.73 -16.02
C SER A 76 14.40 -12.83 -14.51
N TYR A 77 13.58 -12.08 -13.77
CA TYR A 77 13.49 -12.16 -12.31
C TYR A 77 13.09 -13.57 -11.85
N TRP A 78 11.99 -14.12 -12.38
CA TRP A 78 11.49 -15.43 -11.97
C TRP A 78 12.37 -16.60 -12.41
N ARG A 79 13.14 -16.50 -13.50
CA ARG A 79 14.19 -17.48 -13.85
C ARG A 79 15.20 -17.68 -12.70
N THR A 80 15.40 -16.66 -11.87
CA THR A 80 16.30 -16.70 -10.71
C THR A 80 15.57 -17.08 -9.44
N GLU A 81 14.47 -16.39 -9.12
CA GLU A 81 13.78 -16.54 -7.83
C GLU A 81 12.94 -17.81 -7.74
N PHE A 82 12.30 -18.24 -8.84
CA PHE A 82 11.38 -19.37 -8.80
C PHE A 82 12.07 -20.69 -8.42
N PRO A 83 13.26 -21.06 -8.98
CA PRO A 83 13.96 -22.26 -8.54
C PRO A 83 14.49 -22.16 -7.12
N ALA A 84 14.92 -20.97 -6.69
CA ALA A 84 15.38 -20.74 -5.31
C ALA A 84 14.26 -20.96 -4.30
N LEU A 85 13.06 -20.43 -4.60
CA LEU A 85 11.91 -20.47 -3.72
C LEU A 85 11.17 -21.81 -3.72
N PHE A 86 10.89 -22.36 -4.91
CA PHE A 86 10.01 -23.53 -5.05
C PHE A 86 10.76 -24.85 -5.33
N GLN A 87 12.08 -24.81 -5.50
CA GLN A 87 12.90 -25.99 -5.85
C GLN A 87 12.41 -26.67 -7.14
N ARG A 88 11.87 -25.88 -8.07
CA ARG A 88 11.31 -26.32 -9.36
C ARG A 88 11.88 -25.46 -10.49
N LYS A 89 11.90 -26.01 -11.70
CA LYS A 89 12.32 -25.23 -12.88
C LYS A 89 11.26 -24.18 -13.20
N PHE A 90 11.69 -22.96 -13.48
CA PHE A 90 10.81 -21.92 -14.02
C PHE A 90 10.45 -22.22 -15.47
N GLU A 91 9.18 -22.08 -15.80
CA GLU A 91 8.64 -22.18 -17.15
C GLU A 91 7.87 -20.90 -17.45
N PRO A 92 8.23 -20.12 -18.50
CA PRO A 92 7.47 -18.95 -18.93
C PRO A 92 5.99 -19.25 -19.23
N VAL A 93 5.18 -18.20 -19.33
CA VAL A 93 3.82 -18.28 -19.91
C VAL A 93 3.89 -18.71 -21.37
N GLU A 94 2.82 -19.34 -21.88
CA GLU A 94 2.82 -19.97 -23.20
C GLU A 94 2.71 -18.94 -24.34
N GLU A 95 1.92 -17.89 -24.14
CA GLU A 95 1.66 -16.85 -25.14
C GLU A 95 1.32 -15.50 -24.48
N LEU A 96 1.66 -14.41 -25.19
CA LEU A 96 1.26 -13.05 -24.85
C LEU A 96 0.23 -12.54 -25.86
N ILE A 97 -0.88 -12.00 -25.36
CA ILE A 97 -2.02 -11.56 -26.18
C ILE A 97 -2.31 -10.08 -25.90
N SER A 98 -2.38 -9.27 -26.94
CA SER A 98 -2.80 -7.86 -26.87
C SER A 98 -4.08 -7.65 -27.67
N TRP A 99 -5.00 -6.83 -27.18
CA TRP A 99 -6.28 -6.59 -27.86
C TRP A 99 -6.75 -5.12 -27.81
N ASP A 100 -7.62 -4.76 -28.77
CA ASP A 100 -8.46 -3.56 -28.69
C ASP A 100 -9.87 -4.01 -28.27
N PRO A 101 -10.41 -3.57 -27.12
CA PRO A 101 -11.78 -3.88 -26.76
C PRO A 101 -12.81 -3.28 -27.73
N ARG A 102 -12.41 -2.37 -28.63
CA ARG A 102 -13.26 -1.78 -29.67
C ARG A 102 -13.25 -2.56 -30.99
N ASP A 103 -12.42 -3.60 -31.10
CA ASP A 103 -12.31 -4.43 -32.29
C ASP A 103 -13.04 -5.77 -32.10
N SER A 104 -14.17 -5.92 -32.79
CA SER A 104 -15.01 -7.14 -32.74
C SER A 104 -14.34 -8.36 -33.39
N ASP A 105 -13.30 -8.15 -34.22
CA ASP A 105 -12.52 -9.22 -34.86
C ASP A 105 -11.17 -9.45 -34.17
N GLY A 106 -11.00 -8.93 -32.94
CA GLY A 106 -9.80 -9.08 -32.12
C GLY A 106 -9.47 -10.55 -31.75
N PRO A 107 -8.29 -10.80 -31.15
CA PRO A 107 -7.94 -12.13 -30.68
C PRO A 107 -8.90 -12.60 -29.60
N ARG A 108 -8.86 -13.89 -29.26
CA ARG A 108 -9.59 -14.42 -28.10
C ARG A 108 -8.66 -14.51 -26.91
N PHE A 109 -9.17 -14.25 -25.71
CA PHE A 109 -8.44 -14.40 -24.46
C PHE A 109 -9.17 -15.38 -23.55
N CYS A 110 -8.46 -16.35 -22.99
CA CYS A 110 -9.02 -17.41 -22.14
C CYS A 110 -10.23 -18.15 -22.74
N GLY A 111 -10.28 -18.26 -24.06
CA GLY A 111 -11.41 -18.89 -24.74
C GLY A 111 -12.67 -18.03 -24.83
N ASP A 112 -12.58 -16.72 -24.60
CA ASP A 112 -13.66 -15.72 -24.74
C ASP A 112 -13.30 -14.60 -25.74
N SER A 113 -14.31 -13.81 -26.14
CA SER A 113 -14.09 -12.62 -26.99
C SER A 113 -13.40 -11.52 -26.19
N THR A 114 -12.49 -10.77 -26.82
CA THR A 114 -11.90 -9.58 -26.20
C THR A 114 -12.67 -8.29 -26.51
N GLU A 115 -13.73 -8.36 -27.33
CA GLU A 115 -14.64 -7.23 -27.55
C GLU A 115 -15.25 -6.79 -26.21
N GLU A 116 -15.23 -5.48 -25.94
CA GLU A 116 -15.67 -4.85 -24.68
C GLU A 116 -14.92 -5.30 -23.42
N LEU A 117 -13.88 -6.12 -23.54
CA LEU A 117 -13.09 -6.61 -22.40
C LEU A 117 -12.03 -5.58 -21.97
N LEU A 118 -12.32 -4.81 -20.92
CA LEU A 118 -11.39 -3.86 -20.33
C LEU A 118 -10.59 -4.56 -19.22
N ASN A 119 -9.55 -5.31 -19.60
CA ASN A 119 -8.83 -6.13 -18.63
C ASN A 119 -7.33 -6.30 -18.93
N ALA A 120 -6.58 -6.72 -17.92
CA ALA A 120 -5.32 -7.44 -18.05
C ALA A 120 -5.49 -8.74 -17.25
N GLY A 121 -4.91 -9.84 -17.72
CA GLY A 121 -5.24 -11.12 -17.13
C GLY A 121 -4.19 -12.20 -17.37
N TYR A 122 -4.11 -13.13 -16.42
CA TYR A 122 -3.54 -14.45 -16.63
C TYR A 122 -4.64 -15.52 -16.75
N CYS A 123 -4.63 -16.28 -17.84
CA CYS A 123 -5.53 -17.41 -18.01
C CYS A 123 -4.89 -18.71 -17.51
N SER A 124 -5.49 -19.32 -16.49
CA SER A 124 -4.98 -20.56 -15.88
C SER A 124 -5.16 -21.80 -16.76
N THR A 125 -6.05 -21.76 -17.75
CA THR A 125 -6.40 -22.94 -18.58
C THR A 125 -5.44 -23.16 -19.74
N ASP A 126 -4.95 -22.10 -20.36
CA ASP A 126 -4.01 -22.14 -21.48
C ASP A 126 -2.66 -21.45 -21.16
N HIS A 127 -2.50 -20.97 -19.92
CA HIS A 127 -1.28 -20.35 -19.40
C HIS A 127 -0.83 -19.11 -20.19
N THR A 128 -1.79 -18.35 -20.72
CA THR A 128 -1.55 -17.09 -21.45
C THR A 128 -1.64 -15.87 -20.53
N ILE A 129 -0.92 -14.80 -20.88
CA ILE A 129 -1.12 -13.46 -20.31
C ILE A 129 -1.61 -12.56 -21.42
N GLY A 130 -2.54 -11.66 -21.11
CA GLY A 130 -2.89 -10.61 -22.05
C GLY A 130 -3.37 -9.31 -21.42
N TRP A 131 -3.50 -8.29 -22.26
CA TRP A 131 -3.88 -6.94 -21.85
C TRP A 131 -4.65 -6.17 -22.92
N ASP A 132 -5.53 -5.28 -22.45
CA ASP A 132 -6.10 -4.20 -23.24
C ASP A 132 -5.06 -3.09 -23.45
N ARG A 133 -4.59 -2.96 -24.69
CA ARG A 133 -3.61 -1.93 -25.08
C ARG A 133 -4.21 -0.57 -25.42
N ALA A 134 -5.54 -0.46 -25.52
CA ALA A 134 -6.22 0.70 -26.10
C ALA A 134 -6.95 1.57 -25.08
N LEU A 135 -7.44 1.01 -23.97
CA LEU A 135 -8.14 1.78 -22.93
C LEU A 135 -7.51 1.58 -21.54
N LEU A 136 -7.45 0.34 -21.02
CA LEU A 136 -6.99 0.03 -19.67
C LEU A 136 -5.53 0.45 -19.41
N LEU A 137 -4.56 -0.20 -20.07
CA LEU A 137 -3.15 0.09 -19.82
C LEU A 137 -2.78 1.55 -20.14
N PRO A 138 -3.29 2.16 -21.23
CA PRO A 138 -3.13 3.60 -21.45
C PRO A 138 -3.59 4.46 -20.28
N GLU A 139 -4.77 4.19 -19.70
CA GLU A 139 -5.27 4.97 -18.57
C GLU A 139 -4.41 4.77 -17.31
N VAL A 140 -3.94 3.55 -17.04
CA VAL A 140 -2.99 3.29 -15.94
C VAL A 140 -1.69 4.08 -16.14
N VAL A 141 -1.15 4.09 -17.35
CA VAL A 141 0.06 4.85 -17.70
C VAL A 141 -0.17 6.36 -17.56
N GLU A 142 -1.32 6.87 -17.99
CA GLU A 142 -1.66 8.29 -17.90
C GLU A 142 -1.77 8.75 -16.44
N LYS A 143 -2.45 7.96 -15.59
CA LYS A 143 -2.75 8.33 -14.20
C LYS A 143 -1.60 8.07 -13.24
N PHE A 144 -0.92 6.95 -13.40
CA PHE A 144 0.06 6.43 -12.43
C PHE A 144 1.46 6.23 -13.05
N GLY A 145 1.61 6.34 -14.36
CA GLY A 145 2.88 6.20 -15.05
C GLY A 145 3.23 4.76 -15.44
N VAL A 146 4.28 4.63 -16.25
CA VAL A 146 4.66 3.37 -16.90
C VAL A 146 4.88 2.22 -15.90
N VAL A 147 5.56 2.47 -14.77
CA VAL A 147 5.87 1.38 -13.82
C VAL A 147 4.62 0.86 -13.12
N ALA A 148 3.54 1.63 -13.03
CA ALA A 148 2.26 1.14 -12.52
C ALA A 148 1.63 0.11 -13.48
N ALA A 149 1.72 0.32 -14.80
CA ALA A 149 1.31 -0.69 -15.76
C ALA A 149 2.19 -1.95 -15.70
N VAL A 150 3.50 -1.79 -15.45
CA VAL A 150 4.41 -2.91 -15.17
C VAL A 150 4.00 -3.67 -13.91
N PHE A 151 3.53 -2.97 -12.87
CA PHE A 151 3.00 -3.59 -11.65
C PHE A 151 1.75 -4.42 -11.93
N VAL A 152 0.80 -3.92 -12.72
CA VAL A 152 -0.39 -4.70 -13.17
C VAL A 152 0.06 -5.99 -13.86
N LEU A 153 0.97 -5.93 -14.82
CA LEU A 153 1.48 -7.13 -15.50
C LEU A 153 2.26 -8.07 -14.56
N ALA A 154 2.96 -7.53 -13.56
CA ALA A 154 3.65 -8.33 -12.55
C ALA A 154 2.66 -9.04 -11.60
N HIS A 155 1.52 -8.43 -11.32
CA HIS A 155 0.41 -9.04 -10.60
C HIS A 155 -0.15 -10.23 -11.40
N GLU A 156 -0.49 -10.03 -12.69
CA GLU A 156 -0.95 -11.13 -13.55
C GLU A 156 0.05 -12.28 -13.62
N TYR A 157 1.35 -11.95 -13.73
CA TYR A 157 2.40 -12.96 -13.69
C TYR A 157 2.52 -13.65 -12.32
N GLY A 158 2.12 -12.98 -11.23
CA GLY A 158 1.95 -13.56 -9.90
C GLY A 158 0.99 -14.76 -9.93
N HIS A 159 -0.13 -14.67 -10.64
CA HIS A 159 -1.02 -15.82 -10.84
C HIS A 159 -0.38 -16.96 -11.62
N ALA A 160 0.41 -16.64 -12.65
CA ALA A 160 1.20 -17.62 -13.38
C ALA A 160 2.19 -18.34 -12.45
N VAL A 161 2.87 -17.61 -11.57
CA VAL A 161 3.79 -18.16 -10.56
C VAL A 161 3.03 -19.10 -9.61
N GLN A 162 1.86 -18.71 -9.12
CA GLN A 162 1.08 -19.55 -8.22
C GLN A 162 0.67 -20.88 -8.86
N THR A 163 0.17 -20.81 -10.11
CA THR A 163 -0.23 -21.98 -10.89
C THR A 163 0.96 -22.91 -11.12
N LYS A 164 2.08 -22.36 -11.60
CA LYS A 164 3.29 -23.14 -11.89
C LYS A 164 3.94 -23.70 -10.63
N ALA A 165 3.88 -22.99 -9.52
CA ALA A 165 4.37 -23.44 -8.22
C ALA A 165 3.46 -24.53 -7.59
N GLY A 166 2.19 -24.60 -7.99
CA GLY A 166 1.20 -25.51 -7.41
C GLY A 166 0.69 -25.03 -6.04
N ILE A 167 0.74 -23.72 -5.79
CA ILE A 167 0.17 -23.07 -4.59
C ILE A 167 -1.18 -22.41 -4.87
N ALA A 168 -1.60 -22.45 -6.13
CA ALA A 168 -2.91 -22.06 -6.65
C ALA A 168 -3.91 -23.24 -6.59
N ASP A 169 -4.07 -23.95 -5.47
CA ASP A 169 -5.15 -24.94 -5.35
C ASP A 169 -6.43 -24.24 -4.85
N GLU A 170 -7.52 -24.33 -5.62
CA GLU A 170 -8.84 -23.76 -5.28
C GLU A 170 -9.40 -24.30 -3.96
N ASN A 171 -8.86 -25.42 -3.46
CA ASN A 171 -9.26 -26.03 -2.18
C ASN A 171 -8.43 -25.54 -0.98
N VAL A 172 -7.40 -24.70 -1.20
CA VAL A 172 -6.39 -24.35 -0.18
C VAL A 172 -6.35 -22.83 0.14
N GLY A 173 -7.00 -21.99 -0.66
CA GLY A 173 -7.20 -20.58 -0.33
C GLY A 173 -8.24 -19.94 -1.24
N GLY A 174 -9.25 -19.29 -0.65
CA GLY A 174 -10.25 -18.48 -1.37
C GLY A 174 -9.63 -17.40 -2.28
N GLY A 175 -10.44 -16.79 -3.15
CA GLY A 175 -10.00 -15.79 -4.15
C GLY A 175 -9.04 -14.73 -3.59
N ILE A 176 -9.36 -14.18 -2.42
CA ILE A 176 -8.53 -13.17 -1.74
C ILE A 176 -7.09 -13.61 -1.45
N VAL A 177 -6.85 -14.89 -1.12
CA VAL A 177 -5.49 -15.39 -0.88
C VAL A 177 -4.68 -15.33 -2.17
N ARG A 178 -5.30 -15.68 -3.30
CA ARG A 178 -4.65 -15.67 -4.60
C ARG A 178 -4.28 -14.26 -5.02
N GLU A 179 -5.21 -13.33 -4.88
CA GLU A 179 -5.03 -11.93 -5.25
C GLU A 179 -3.94 -11.26 -4.39
N GLN A 180 -3.99 -11.44 -3.07
CA GLN A 180 -2.97 -10.86 -2.19
C GLN A 180 -1.58 -11.47 -2.36
N GLN A 181 -1.49 -12.76 -2.69
CA GLN A 181 -0.21 -13.34 -3.07
C GLN A 181 0.31 -12.76 -4.39
N ALA A 182 -0.55 -12.50 -5.38
CA ALA A 182 -0.17 -11.90 -6.65
C ALA A 182 0.33 -10.45 -6.47
N ASP A 183 -0.37 -9.62 -5.69
CA ASP A 183 0.09 -8.28 -5.30
C ASP A 183 1.43 -8.33 -4.55
N CYS A 184 1.61 -9.30 -3.65
CA CYS A 184 2.88 -9.50 -2.97
C CYS A 184 4.01 -9.89 -3.93
N PHE A 185 3.78 -10.81 -4.86
CA PHE A 185 4.77 -11.18 -5.86
C PHE A 185 5.14 -10.00 -6.77
N ALA A 186 4.15 -9.18 -7.15
CA ALA A 186 4.36 -7.95 -7.89
C ALA A 186 5.21 -6.94 -7.08
N GLY A 187 4.93 -6.77 -5.78
CA GLY A 187 5.74 -5.94 -4.87
C GLY A 187 7.20 -6.38 -4.79
N ALA A 188 7.46 -7.69 -4.74
CA ALA A 188 8.82 -8.23 -4.78
C ALA A 188 9.54 -7.93 -6.10
N PHE A 189 8.83 -7.93 -7.22
CA PHE A 189 9.40 -7.51 -8.50
C PHE A 189 9.62 -5.98 -8.56
N MET A 190 8.73 -5.16 -7.99
CA MET A 190 8.95 -3.71 -7.87
C MET A 190 10.23 -3.38 -7.11
N ARG A 191 10.53 -4.15 -6.05
CA ARG A 191 11.81 -4.06 -5.34
C ARG A 191 13.00 -4.33 -6.26
N HIS A 192 12.91 -5.32 -7.15
CA HIS A 192 13.94 -5.60 -8.14
C HIS A 192 14.19 -4.43 -9.12
N ILE A 193 13.12 -3.75 -9.55
CA ILE A 193 13.23 -2.54 -10.37
C ILE A 193 13.89 -1.39 -9.58
N ALA A 194 13.46 -1.17 -8.33
CA ALA A 194 13.98 -0.11 -7.46
C ALA A 194 15.48 -0.28 -7.13
N GLU A 195 15.95 -1.53 -7.05
CA GLU A 195 17.37 -1.85 -6.91
C GLU A 195 18.17 -1.69 -8.21
N GLY A 196 17.52 -1.25 -9.29
CA GLY A 196 18.12 -0.99 -10.59
C GLY A 196 18.53 -2.24 -11.36
N LYS A 197 17.96 -3.41 -11.01
CA LYS A 197 18.32 -4.70 -11.60
C LYS A 197 17.52 -5.06 -12.85
N ALA A 198 16.37 -4.40 -13.07
CA ALA A 198 15.54 -4.57 -14.26
C ALA A 198 16.17 -3.89 -15.50
N PRO A 199 16.37 -4.63 -16.61
CA PRO A 199 16.93 -4.11 -17.87
C PRO A 199 16.16 -2.95 -18.51
N HIS A 200 14.81 -2.98 -18.50
CA HIS A 200 13.99 -2.04 -19.25
C HIS A 200 13.38 -0.94 -18.39
N PHE A 201 13.34 -1.09 -17.07
CA PHE A 201 12.65 -0.15 -16.18
C PHE A 201 13.52 0.37 -15.03
N THR A 202 13.20 1.58 -14.57
CA THR A 202 13.74 2.19 -13.36
C THR A 202 12.59 2.65 -12.47
N LEU A 203 12.78 2.55 -11.16
CA LEU A 203 11.79 2.95 -10.17
C LEU A 203 12.51 3.69 -9.04
N ASN A 204 12.14 4.94 -8.82
CA ASN A 204 12.54 5.67 -7.64
C ASN A 204 11.63 5.28 -6.44
N THR A 205 12.13 5.44 -5.22
CA THR A 205 11.45 5.04 -3.98
C THR A 205 10.58 6.14 -3.36
N SER A 206 10.52 7.34 -3.97
CA SER A 206 9.62 8.43 -3.59
C SER A 206 8.35 8.43 -4.46
N ASP A 207 8.22 9.36 -5.42
CA ASP A 207 7.00 9.55 -6.20
C ASP A 207 6.69 8.37 -7.14
N GLY A 208 7.72 7.66 -7.60
CA GLY A 208 7.56 6.50 -8.47
C GLY A 208 6.87 5.33 -7.76
N LEU A 209 7.45 4.87 -6.66
CA LEU A 209 6.86 3.81 -5.83
C LEU A 209 5.50 4.23 -5.26
N ASN A 210 5.34 5.52 -4.92
CA ASN A 210 4.06 6.06 -4.48
C ASN A 210 2.95 5.88 -5.54
N LYS A 211 3.26 6.14 -6.82
CA LYS A 211 2.29 5.94 -7.91
C LYS A 211 1.96 4.47 -8.15
N VAL A 212 2.92 3.56 -7.95
CA VAL A 212 2.65 2.11 -8.00
C VAL A 212 1.64 1.73 -6.92
N LEU A 213 1.85 2.15 -5.66
CA LEU A 213 0.89 1.89 -4.59
C LEU A 213 -0.47 2.55 -4.85
N ALA A 214 -0.48 3.79 -5.37
CA ALA A 214 -1.73 4.47 -5.73
C ALA A 214 -2.51 3.72 -6.83
N SER A 215 -1.82 3.05 -7.76
CA SER A 215 -2.49 2.19 -8.75
C SER A 215 -3.13 0.95 -8.11
N ALA A 216 -2.49 0.35 -7.09
CA ALA A 216 -3.08 -0.75 -6.33
C ALA A 216 -4.30 -0.30 -5.52
N VAL A 217 -4.31 0.94 -5.02
CA VAL A 217 -5.50 1.54 -4.40
C VAL A 217 -6.62 1.72 -5.42
N ALA A 218 -6.32 2.32 -6.57
CA ALA A 218 -7.34 2.67 -7.57
C ALA A 218 -7.99 1.47 -8.27
N ILE A 219 -7.28 0.34 -8.33
CA ILE A 219 -7.76 -0.93 -8.93
C ILE A 219 -8.34 -1.85 -7.84
N GLY A 220 -8.27 -1.48 -6.55
CA GLY A 220 -8.83 -2.29 -5.45
C GLY A 220 -10.36 -2.33 -5.45
N ASP A 221 -10.91 -3.32 -4.75
CA ASP A 221 -12.35 -3.51 -4.66
C ASP A 221 -12.96 -2.48 -3.70
N THR A 222 -14.02 -1.78 -4.13
CA THR A 222 -14.67 -0.72 -3.34
C THR A 222 -15.96 -1.15 -2.66
N ASP A 223 -16.55 -2.29 -3.04
CA ASP A 223 -17.75 -2.84 -2.41
C ASP A 223 -17.44 -4.22 -1.80
N PRO A 224 -17.23 -4.32 -0.47
CA PRO A 224 -16.93 -5.59 0.18
C PRO A 224 -18.08 -6.62 0.14
N ASN A 225 -19.30 -6.20 -0.23
CA ASN A 225 -20.45 -7.09 -0.37
C ASN A 225 -20.63 -7.65 -1.79
N ASP A 226 -19.89 -7.13 -2.78
CA ASP A 226 -19.96 -7.63 -4.16
C ASP A 226 -19.23 -8.99 -4.26
N PRO A 227 -19.93 -10.09 -4.61
CA PRO A 227 -19.30 -11.40 -4.73
C PRO A 227 -18.30 -11.51 -5.89
N ASP A 228 -18.32 -10.56 -6.83
CA ASP A 228 -17.38 -10.50 -7.95
C ASP A 228 -16.08 -9.76 -7.56
N ASN A 229 -16.05 -9.09 -6.39
CA ASN A 229 -14.87 -8.44 -5.82
C ASN A 229 -13.98 -9.47 -5.11
N VAL A 230 -12.85 -9.78 -5.75
CA VAL A 230 -11.91 -10.82 -5.29
C VAL A 230 -10.51 -10.28 -4.95
N HIS A 231 -10.16 -9.07 -5.40
CA HIS A 231 -8.85 -8.45 -5.23
C HIS A 231 -8.55 -8.08 -3.77
N GLY A 232 -9.59 -7.67 -3.03
CA GLY A 232 -9.49 -7.12 -1.68
C GLY A 232 -9.47 -5.60 -1.64
N SER A 233 -9.58 -5.07 -0.42
CA SER A 233 -9.60 -3.62 -0.18
C SER A 233 -8.26 -2.97 -0.55
N ALA A 234 -8.25 -1.66 -0.76
CA ALA A 234 -7.02 -0.94 -1.08
C ALA A 234 -5.93 -1.11 0.00
N PHE A 235 -6.32 -1.08 1.28
CA PHE A 235 -5.44 -1.35 2.41
C PHE A 235 -4.81 -2.75 2.34
N GLU A 236 -5.58 -3.76 1.96
CA GLU A 236 -5.09 -5.13 1.80
C GLU A 236 -4.08 -5.25 0.66
N ARG A 237 -4.44 -4.73 -0.51
CA ARG A 237 -3.59 -4.75 -1.71
C ARG A 237 -2.26 -4.04 -1.50
N VAL A 238 -2.29 -2.84 -0.89
CA VAL A 238 -1.07 -2.12 -0.53
C VAL A 238 -0.27 -2.90 0.51
N THR A 239 -0.93 -3.51 1.51
CA THR A 239 -0.26 -4.35 2.50
C THR A 239 0.47 -5.51 1.86
N ALA A 240 -0.19 -6.28 0.99
CA ALA A 240 0.42 -7.39 0.24
C ALA A 240 1.63 -6.91 -0.59
N THR A 241 1.46 -5.82 -1.33
CA THR A 241 2.53 -5.20 -2.13
C THR A 241 3.74 -4.83 -1.26
N GLN A 242 3.50 -4.23 -0.08
CA GLN A 242 4.56 -3.85 0.85
C GLN A 242 5.28 -5.05 1.46
N ILE A 243 4.57 -6.14 1.76
CA ILE A 243 5.17 -7.41 2.23
C ILE A 243 6.16 -7.91 1.18
N GLY A 244 5.74 -7.98 -0.08
CA GLY A 244 6.60 -8.43 -1.17
C GLY A 244 7.82 -7.54 -1.39
N PHE A 245 7.61 -6.22 -1.39
CA PHE A 245 8.67 -5.24 -1.60
C PHE A 245 9.73 -5.26 -0.49
N THR A 246 9.32 -5.56 0.74
CA THR A 246 10.19 -5.53 1.92
C THR A 246 10.84 -6.88 2.17
N ASP A 247 10.03 -7.94 2.21
CA ASP A 247 10.44 -9.26 2.70
C ASP A 247 10.72 -10.27 1.57
N GLY A 248 10.47 -9.86 0.31
CA GLY A 248 10.72 -10.66 -0.87
C GLY A 248 9.67 -11.76 -1.12
N PRO A 249 9.84 -12.54 -2.21
CA PRO A 249 8.80 -13.45 -2.70
C PRO A 249 8.55 -14.65 -1.75
N ALA A 250 9.50 -14.97 -0.87
CA ALA A 250 9.31 -16.01 0.13
C ALA A 250 8.22 -15.65 1.17
N ALA A 251 8.05 -14.35 1.47
CA ALA A 251 7.00 -13.90 2.37
C ALA A 251 5.60 -14.10 1.79
N CYS A 252 5.46 -13.90 0.48
CA CYS A 252 4.20 -14.07 -0.22
C CYS A 252 3.64 -15.49 -0.07
N THR A 253 4.50 -16.52 -0.03
CA THR A 253 4.05 -17.92 0.16
C THR A 253 3.44 -18.21 1.53
N ARG A 254 3.58 -17.29 2.50
CA ARG A 254 2.99 -17.40 3.85
C ARG A 254 1.63 -16.72 3.97
N ILE A 255 1.19 -15.99 2.95
CA ILE A 255 -0.16 -15.44 2.89
C ILE A 255 -1.11 -16.62 2.67
N ASP A 256 -1.87 -16.95 3.71
CA ASP A 256 -2.92 -17.97 3.72
C ASP A 256 -4.20 -17.38 4.36
N GLU A 257 -5.28 -18.17 4.42
CA GLU A 257 -6.55 -17.71 4.99
C GLU A 257 -6.40 -17.25 6.45
N LYS A 258 -5.55 -17.92 7.25
CA LYS A 258 -5.37 -17.56 8.67
C LYS A 258 -4.62 -16.25 8.83
N GLU A 259 -3.63 -16.02 7.98
CA GLU A 259 -2.88 -14.78 7.97
C GLU A 259 -3.78 -13.60 7.56
N ILE A 260 -4.61 -13.79 6.53
CA ILE A 260 -5.61 -12.78 6.10
C ILE A 260 -6.66 -12.54 7.19
N ASP A 261 -7.23 -13.62 7.77
CA ASP A 261 -8.17 -13.51 8.89
C ASP A 261 -7.55 -12.76 10.06
N SER A 262 -6.27 -13.00 10.37
CA SER A 262 -5.55 -12.27 11.42
C SER A 262 -5.37 -10.80 11.09
N ARG A 263 -5.14 -10.42 9.83
CA ARG A 263 -5.06 -9.01 9.39
C ARG A 263 -6.42 -8.31 9.41
N ARG A 264 -7.50 -9.07 9.16
CA ARG A 264 -8.89 -8.59 9.10
C ARG A 264 -9.62 -8.62 10.44
N ALA A 265 -9.13 -9.38 11.42
CA ALA A 265 -9.87 -9.77 12.63
C ALA A 265 -10.56 -8.61 13.35
N ASP A 266 -9.85 -7.48 13.45
CA ASP A 266 -10.32 -6.29 14.13
C ASP A 266 -10.64 -5.15 13.15
N LEU A 267 -10.95 -5.42 11.87
CA LEU A 267 -11.29 -4.39 10.88
C LEU A 267 -12.72 -4.58 10.37
N PRO A 268 -13.46 -3.49 10.04
CA PRO A 268 -14.78 -3.60 9.42
C PRO A 268 -14.72 -4.42 8.13
N GLN A 269 -15.56 -5.45 8.02
CA GLN A 269 -15.59 -6.35 6.86
C GLN A 269 -16.86 -6.22 6.02
N ARG A 270 -17.91 -5.60 6.54
CA ARG A 270 -19.23 -5.46 5.91
C ARG A 270 -19.94 -4.22 6.42
N PHE A 271 -20.76 -3.62 5.55
CA PHE A 271 -21.69 -2.55 5.93
C PHE A 271 -22.77 -3.07 6.86
N ALA A 272 -23.36 -2.17 7.66
CA ALA A 272 -24.42 -2.53 8.60
C ALA A 272 -25.71 -2.96 7.89
N ASP A 273 -26.05 -2.32 6.77
CA ASP A 273 -27.16 -2.65 5.87
C ASP A 273 -27.00 -2.03 4.46
N ASP A 274 -27.92 -2.31 3.54
CA ASP A 274 -27.87 -1.85 2.14
C ASP A 274 -28.00 -0.32 1.96
N SER A 275 -28.34 0.43 3.03
CA SER A 275 -28.46 1.90 3.00
C SER A 275 -27.27 2.63 3.62
N ASP A 276 -26.38 1.88 4.25
CA ASP A 276 -25.10 2.35 4.75
C ASP A 276 -24.13 2.52 3.57
N ASP A 277 -23.84 3.78 3.23
CA ASP A 277 -22.88 4.12 2.19
C ASP A 277 -21.44 4.24 2.73
N GLY A 278 -21.24 3.94 4.01
CA GLY A 278 -19.95 3.99 4.70
C GLY A 278 -19.57 5.39 5.19
N GLU A 279 -20.30 6.44 4.81
CA GLU A 279 -19.85 7.83 4.94
C GLU A 279 -20.53 8.55 6.10
N LEU A 280 -19.73 9.19 6.97
CA LEU A 280 -20.21 10.06 8.04
C LEU A 280 -19.92 11.54 7.73
N PRO A 281 -20.94 12.36 7.41
CA PRO A 281 -20.73 13.77 7.04
C PRO A 281 -19.92 14.56 8.06
N VAL A 282 -18.88 15.25 7.57
CA VAL A 282 -18.05 16.14 8.39
C VAL A 282 -18.84 17.38 8.79
N THR A 283 -19.12 17.48 10.09
CA THR A 283 -19.87 18.52 10.78
C THR A 283 -19.24 18.79 12.15
N ASP A 284 -19.55 19.93 12.78
CA ASP A 284 -19.10 20.24 14.14
C ASP A 284 -19.36 19.07 15.11
N GLU A 285 -20.56 18.48 15.08
CA GLU A 285 -20.97 17.37 15.95
C GLU A 285 -20.13 16.12 15.71
N SER A 286 -19.91 15.73 14.45
CA SER A 286 -19.05 14.58 14.12
C SER A 286 -17.58 14.80 14.50
N VAL A 287 -17.05 16.02 14.32
CA VAL A 287 -15.67 16.38 14.67
C VAL A 287 -15.48 16.29 16.19
N GLU A 288 -16.45 16.81 16.98
CA GLU A 288 -16.45 16.68 18.44
C GLU A 288 -16.55 15.22 18.90
N ALA A 289 -17.35 14.40 18.21
CA ALA A 289 -17.50 12.98 18.52
C ALA A 289 -16.19 12.20 18.28
N PHE A 290 -15.54 12.39 17.12
CA PHE A 290 -14.21 11.81 16.85
C PHE A 290 -13.18 12.26 17.87
N PHE A 291 -13.14 13.56 18.19
CA PHE A 291 -12.21 14.10 19.19
C PHE A 291 -12.42 13.48 20.57
N THR A 292 -13.68 13.24 20.95
CA THR A 292 -14.04 12.54 22.20
C THR A 292 -13.60 11.09 22.18
N SER A 293 -13.72 10.38 21.04
CA SER A 293 -13.18 9.03 20.89
C SER A 293 -11.66 9.01 21.03
N PHE A 294 -10.94 9.99 20.47
CA PHE A 294 -9.47 10.05 20.58
C PHE A 294 -9.01 10.22 22.03
N GLN A 295 -9.72 11.02 22.82
CA GLN A 295 -9.46 11.16 24.27
C GLN A 295 -9.72 9.88 25.07
N GLN A 296 -10.65 9.03 24.62
CA GLN A 296 -10.88 7.73 25.25
C GLN A 296 -9.80 6.71 24.89
N ILE A 297 -9.25 6.81 23.68
CA ILE A 297 -8.17 5.94 23.18
C ILE A 297 -6.84 6.29 23.85
N PHE A 298 -6.54 7.59 23.98
CA PHE A 298 -5.31 8.08 24.59
C PHE A 298 -5.60 8.93 25.84
N ASP A 299 -5.18 8.43 27.00
CA ASP A 299 -5.32 9.11 28.30
C ASP A 299 -4.20 10.15 28.49
N LEU A 300 -4.32 11.31 27.82
CA LEU A 300 -3.36 12.41 27.92
C LEU A 300 -3.49 13.13 29.27
N SER A 301 -2.36 13.53 29.85
CA SER A 301 -2.35 14.29 31.10
C SER A 301 -2.85 15.73 30.94
N ASP A 302 -2.62 16.33 29.77
CA ASP A 302 -3.07 17.65 29.33
C ASP A 302 -3.69 17.53 27.93
N PRO A 303 -4.98 17.15 27.81
CA PRO A 303 -5.61 16.96 26.49
C PRO A 303 -5.75 18.29 25.74
N PRO A 304 -5.57 18.30 24.40
CA PRO A 304 -5.67 19.52 23.61
C PRO A 304 -7.10 20.10 23.63
N THR A 305 -7.21 21.42 23.51
CA THR A 305 -8.49 22.10 23.28
C THR A 305 -8.84 22.05 21.80
N LEU A 306 -10.11 21.77 21.46
CA LEU A 306 -10.63 21.82 20.10
C LEU A 306 -11.26 23.19 19.80
N GLN A 307 -10.93 23.77 18.65
CA GLN A 307 -11.55 24.98 18.10
C GLN A 307 -12.02 24.71 16.67
N LEU A 308 -13.26 25.11 16.35
CA LEU A 308 -13.93 24.80 15.08
C LEU A 308 -14.13 26.02 14.17
N ASP A 309 -13.59 27.18 14.56
CA ASP A 309 -13.74 28.45 13.84
C ASP A 309 -12.63 28.70 12.79
N GLY A 310 -11.71 27.76 12.61
CA GLY A 310 -10.68 27.79 11.57
C GLY A 310 -9.41 27.01 11.92
N ALA A 311 -8.60 26.68 10.92
CA ALA A 311 -7.29 26.04 11.13
C ALA A 311 -6.18 27.05 11.43
N ASP A 312 -6.33 28.32 11.06
CA ASP A 312 -5.40 29.39 11.43
C ASP A 312 -5.66 29.90 12.85
N LEU A 313 -4.93 29.32 13.80
CA LEU A 313 -4.97 29.68 15.22
C LEU A 313 -3.99 30.82 15.58
N GLY A 314 -3.21 31.32 14.62
CA GLY A 314 -2.12 32.26 14.89
C GLY A 314 -1.03 31.67 15.79
N CYS A 315 -0.67 30.39 15.59
CA CYS A 315 0.35 29.69 16.39
C CYS A 315 1.68 30.46 16.38
N ALA A 316 2.34 30.53 17.54
CA ALA A 316 3.64 31.19 17.66
C ALA A 316 4.82 30.25 17.30
N ASP A 317 4.57 28.95 17.29
CA ASP A 317 5.56 27.86 17.25
C ASP A 317 5.20 26.73 16.28
N ALA A 318 4.27 26.98 15.35
CA ALA A 318 3.89 26.06 14.29
C ALA A 318 3.32 26.81 13.08
N ASP A 319 3.45 26.24 11.89
CA ASP A 319 2.80 26.71 10.68
C ASP A 319 1.32 26.27 10.62
N VAL A 320 0.51 26.97 9.84
CA VAL A 320 -0.89 26.60 9.60
C VAL A 320 -0.95 25.43 8.61
N THR A 321 -1.64 24.35 9.00
CA THR A 321 -1.85 23.16 8.16
C THR A 321 -3.33 22.96 7.87
N GLU A 322 -3.91 23.74 6.96
CA GLU A 322 -5.31 23.57 6.54
C GLU A 322 -5.59 22.15 6.02
N PRO A 323 -6.75 21.52 6.34
CA PRO A 323 -7.87 22.06 7.13
C PRO A 323 -7.79 21.87 8.65
N VAL A 324 -6.73 21.24 9.19
CA VAL A 324 -6.59 20.98 10.63
C VAL A 324 -5.17 21.28 11.10
N SER A 325 -5.03 22.25 12.00
CA SER A 325 -3.75 22.64 12.59
C SER A 325 -3.63 22.24 14.06
N TYR A 326 -2.40 22.07 14.54
CA TYR A 326 -2.11 21.93 15.97
C TYR A 326 -1.11 23.01 16.41
N CYS A 327 -1.47 23.81 17.43
CA CYS A 327 -0.53 24.72 18.09
C CYS A 327 0.04 24.09 19.37
N PRO A 328 1.35 23.78 19.43
CA PRO A 328 1.96 23.23 20.64
C PRO A 328 1.99 24.22 21.81
N ALA A 329 2.19 25.52 21.56
CA ALA A 329 2.29 26.54 22.62
C ALA A 329 1.01 26.67 23.46
N THR A 330 -0.16 26.56 22.81
CA THR A 330 -1.46 26.69 23.47
C THR A 330 -2.17 25.35 23.67
N ASN A 331 -1.57 24.26 23.20
CA ASN A 331 -2.17 22.92 23.17
C ASN A 331 -3.58 22.94 22.54
N THR A 332 -3.68 23.49 21.33
CA THR A 332 -4.98 23.73 20.66
C THR A 332 -4.98 23.12 19.27
N ILE A 333 -6.05 22.41 18.92
CA ILE A 333 -6.32 21.91 17.58
C ILE A 333 -7.40 22.79 16.95
N GLY A 334 -7.07 23.38 15.81
CA GLY A 334 -7.96 24.27 15.05
C GLY A 334 -8.45 23.55 13.80
N VAL A 335 -9.75 23.59 13.57
CA VAL A 335 -10.41 22.90 12.45
C VAL A 335 -11.17 23.93 11.62
N SER A 336 -10.87 23.98 10.33
CA SER A 336 -11.76 24.58 9.33
C SER A 336 -12.78 23.53 8.90
N VAL A 337 -13.95 23.48 9.55
CA VAL A 337 -14.93 22.39 9.34
C VAL A 337 -15.40 22.33 7.89
N ASP A 338 -15.62 23.47 7.24
CA ASP A 338 -16.00 23.53 5.82
C ASP A 338 -14.92 22.94 4.90
N ALA A 339 -13.65 23.28 5.13
CA ALA A 339 -12.54 22.76 4.33
C ALA A 339 -12.25 21.28 4.64
N LEU A 340 -12.49 20.86 5.89
CA LEU A 340 -12.41 19.47 6.29
C LEU A 340 -13.54 18.65 5.62
N ALA A 341 -14.74 19.20 5.51
CA ALA A 341 -15.85 18.57 4.79
C ALA A 341 -15.61 18.45 3.29
N GLU A 342 -14.97 19.44 2.67
CA GLU A 342 -14.53 19.33 1.27
C GLU A 342 -13.50 18.20 1.09
N ARG A 343 -12.56 18.07 2.03
CA ARG A 343 -11.59 16.95 2.04
C ARG A 343 -12.27 15.60 2.21
N GLY A 344 -13.28 15.53 3.07
CA GLY A 344 -14.06 14.32 3.35
C GLY A 344 -15.13 14.00 2.31
N THR A 345 -15.14 14.68 1.16
CA THR A 345 -16.17 14.44 0.13
C THR A 345 -15.81 13.21 -0.72
N PRO A 346 -16.75 12.26 -0.91
CA PRO A 346 -16.47 11.05 -1.66
C PRO A 346 -16.16 11.31 -3.13
N GLY A 347 -15.11 10.64 -3.61
CA GLY A 347 -14.71 10.67 -5.01
C GLY A 347 -15.71 9.95 -5.90
N ARG A 348 -15.87 10.40 -7.16
CA ARG A 348 -16.57 9.65 -8.21
C ARG A 348 -15.74 9.66 -9.48
N PRO A 349 -15.64 8.54 -10.22
CA PRO A 349 -14.91 8.55 -11.48
C PRO A 349 -15.61 9.52 -12.44
N GLY A 350 -14.81 10.23 -13.23
CA GLY A 350 -15.35 11.00 -14.35
C GLY A 350 -16.13 10.09 -15.30
N ARG A 351 -17.11 10.63 -16.06
CA ARG A 351 -17.96 9.87 -17.01
C ARG A 351 -17.20 9.06 -18.09
N ARG A 352 -15.88 9.21 -18.19
CA ARG A 352 -15.01 8.56 -19.19
C ARG A 352 -13.75 7.96 -18.57
N GLU A 353 -13.70 7.86 -17.25
CA GLU A 353 -12.57 7.29 -16.53
C GLU A 353 -12.91 5.88 -16.08
N LEU A 354 -11.97 4.95 -16.24
CA LEU A 354 -12.06 3.58 -15.76
C LEU A 354 -11.82 3.50 -14.24
N PHE A 355 -10.91 4.33 -13.71
CA PHE A 355 -10.53 4.30 -12.29
C PHE A 355 -10.70 5.66 -11.61
N GLN A 356 -11.00 5.67 -10.31
CA GLN A 356 -10.82 6.88 -9.51
C GLN A 356 -9.33 7.09 -9.23
N THR A 357 -8.78 8.28 -9.54
CA THR A 357 -7.37 8.58 -9.24
C THR A 357 -7.10 8.79 -7.75
N LYS A 358 -8.13 9.15 -7.00
CA LYS A 358 -8.08 9.31 -5.55
C LYS A 358 -9.34 8.69 -4.97
N LEU A 359 -9.16 7.70 -4.11
CA LEU A 359 -10.24 7.27 -3.23
C LEU A 359 -10.34 8.32 -2.11
N THR A 360 -11.41 9.09 -2.10
CA THR A 360 -11.70 10.06 -1.05
C THR A 360 -13.05 9.73 -0.46
N GLY A 361 -13.24 10.09 0.80
CA GLY A 361 -14.42 9.92 1.62
C GLY A 361 -14.14 10.54 2.98
N ASP A 362 -15.10 10.44 3.89
CA ASP A 362 -15.11 11.12 5.19
C ASP A 362 -13.88 10.79 6.05
N TYR A 363 -13.37 9.58 6.01
CA TYR A 363 -12.25 9.15 6.83
C TYR A 363 -10.93 9.75 6.37
N ASN A 364 -10.84 10.23 5.12
CA ASN A 364 -9.71 11.07 4.68
C ASN A 364 -9.61 12.38 5.49
N ALA A 365 -10.75 12.89 5.97
CA ALA A 365 -10.81 14.02 6.89
C ALA A 365 -10.52 13.60 8.33
N TYR A 366 -11.17 12.55 8.84
CA TYR A 366 -11.01 12.17 10.24
C TYR A 366 -9.63 11.61 10.58
N VAL A 367 -8.94 10.94 9.64
CA VAL A 367 -7.55 10.51 9.85
C VAL A 367 -6.59 11.71 9.96
N LEU A 368 -6.90 12.84 9.30
CA LEU A 368 -6.12 14.06 9.45
C LEU A 368 -6.37 14.70 10.82
N LEU A 369 -7.61 14.72 11.30
CA LEU A 369 -7.93 15.15 12.66
C LEU A 369 -7.21 14.29 13.70
N ALA A 370 -7.24 12.95 13.53
CA ALA A 370 -6.52 12.00 14.37
C ALA A 370 -5.02 12.30 14.38
N SER A 371 -4.42 12.56 13.22
CA SER A 371 -3.00 12.92 13.09
C SER A 371 -2.63 14.14 13.93
N ARG A 372 -3.43 15.22 13.88
CA ARG A 372 -3.18 16.42 14.70
C ARG A 372 -3.36 16.14 16.20
N TYR A 373 -4.31 15.28 16.58
CA TYR A 373 -4.43 14.80 17.95
C TYR A 373 -3.18 14.04 18.40
N THR A 374 -2.58 13.21 17.53
CA THR A 374 -1.38 12.45 17.88
C THR A 374 -0.13 13.33 18.03
N LEU A 375 -0.09 14.53 17.43
CA LEU A 375 0.95 15.52 17.72
C LEU A 375 0.83 16.07 19.14
N ALA A 376 -0.38 16.20 19.68
CA ALA A 376 -0.59 16.55 21.09
C ALA A 376 -0.11 15.44 22.03
N LEU A 377 -0.33 14.17 21.67
CA LEU A 377 0.22 13.03 22.41
C LEU A 377 1.76 13.04 22.41
N GLN A 378 2.38 13.31 21.26
CA GLN A 378 3.84 13.45 21.16
C GLN A 378 4.36 14.62 22.01
N ARG A 379 3.67 15.77 22.02
CA ARG A 379 3.98 16.90 22.91
C ARG A 379 3.92 16.50 24.38
N ASP A 380 2.85 15.82 24.81
CA ASP A 380 2.65 15.38 26.21
C ASP A 380 3.79 14.45 26.66
N ARG A 381 4.34 13.67 25.73
CA ARG A 381 5.52 12.80 25.93
C ARG A 381 6.86 13.53 25.91
N GLY A 382 6.89 14.80 25.51
CA GLY A 382 8.11 15.61 25.40
C GLY A 382 8.93 15.31 24.14
N ASP A 383 8.31 14.74 23.11
CA ASP A 383 8.94 14.46 21.83
C ASP A 383 9.18 15.74 21.02
N ASP A 384 10.13 15.68 20.08
CA ASP A 384 10.24 16.71 19.04
C ASP A 384 9.05 16.62 18.07
N LEU A 385 8.58 17.78 17.63
CA LEU A 385 7.42 17.91 16.74
C LEU A 385 7.78 18.41 15.33
N HIS A 386 9.08 18.60 15.05
CA HIS A 386 9.60 19.23 13.83
C HIS A 386 10.55 18.30 13.07
N SER A 387 10.20 17.01 13.01
CA SER A 387 11.06 16.01 12.40
C SER A 387 10.29 15.05 11.49
N PRO A 388 10.96 14.47 10.48
CA PRO A 388 10.38 13.39 9.68
C PRO A 388 10.00 12.16 10.52
N GLN A 389 10.67 11.91 11.64
CA GLN A 389 10.28 10.87 12.60
C GLN A 389 8.95 11.17 13.27
N THR A 390 8.70 12.43 13.65
CA THR A 390 7.41 12.91 14.16
C THR A 390 6.30 12.61 13.15
N ALA A 391 6.55 12.89 11.88
CA ALA A 391 5.61 12.65 10.79
C ALA A 391 5.22 11.17 10.65
N LEU A 392 6.21 10.25 10.69
CA LEU A 392 5.95 8.81 10.65
C LEU A 392 5.28 8.31 11.94
N ARG A 393 5.67 8.83 13.10
CA ARG A 393 5.03 8.50 14.39
C ARG A 393 3.57 8.96 14.41
N ALA A 394 3.26 10.14 13.90
CA ALA A 394 1.89 10.64 13.77
C ALA A 394 1.05 9.73 12.87
N ALA A 395 1.60 9.28 11.73
CA ALA A 395 0.93 8.32 10.86
C ALA A 395 0.65 6.99 11.59
N CYS A 396 1.65 6.47 12.31
CA CYS A 396 1.51 5.22 13.06
C CYS A 396 0.46 5.34 14.17
N LEU A 397 0.54 6.38 15.00
CA LEU A 397 -0.42 6.60 16.09
C LEU A 397 -1.83 6.90 15.56
N SER A 398 -1.96 7.53 14.39
CA SER A 398 -3.26 7.65 13.70
C SER A 398 -3.80 6.28 13.31
N GLY A 399 -2.94 5.35 12.88
CA GLY A 399 -3.32 3.96 12.65
C GLY A 399 -3.78 3.24 13.92
N VAL A 400 -3.19 3.54 15.08
CA VAL A 400 -3.65 3.02 16.38
C VAL A 400 -5.07 3.51 16.68
N ILE A 401 -5.34 4.81 16.47
CA ILE A 401 -6.69 5.36 16.58
C ILE A 401 -7.65 4.63 15.63
N THR A 402 -7.28 4.48 14.36
CA THR A 402 -8.08 3.78 13.36
C THR A 402 -8.40 2.36 13.81
N GLY A 403 -7.41 1.55 14.19
CA GLY A 403 -7.65 0.18 14.68
C GLY A 403 -8.57 0.15 15.91
N ALA A 404 -8.43 1.11 16.83
CA ALA A 404 -9.26 1.20 18.03
C ALA A 404 -10.72 1.59 17.74
N LEU A 405 -11.00 2.32 16.65
CA LEU A 405 -12.33 2.71 16.18
C LEU A 405 -13.07 1.57 15.44
N SER A 406 -12.47 0.39 15.31
CA SER A 406 -13.15 -0.74 14.73
C SER A 406 -14.30 -1.24 15.61
N PRO A 407 -15.50 -1.53 15.05
CA PRO A 407 -16.63 -2.11 15.79
C PRO A 407 -16.31 -3.41 16.54
N ALA A 408 -15.31 -4.15 16.07
CA ALA A 408 -14.86 -5.41 16.66
C ALA A 408 -13.79 -5.24 17.75
N SER A 409 -13.27 -4.02 17.92
CA SER A 409 -12.19 -3.73 18.86
C SER A 409 -12.60 -4.04 20.31
N PRO A 410 -11.73 -4.69 21.11
CA PRO A 410 -11.99 -4.98 22.52
C PRO A 410 -12.01 -3.73 23.41
N ALA A 411 -11.57 -2.57 22.90
CA ALA A 411 -11.74 -1.29 23.56
C ALA A 411 -13.20 -0.86 23.46
N THR A 412 -13.99 -1.09 24.51
CA THR A 412 -15.37 -0.61 24.58
C THR A 412 -15.37 0.91 24.70
N LEU A 413 -15.34 1.61 23.55
CA LEU A 413 -15.63 3.03 23.49
C LEU A 413 -17.03 3.27 24.05
N ALA A 414 -17.21 4.37 24.80
CA ALA A 414 -18.47 4.68 25.47
C ALA A 414 -19.61 4.95 24.47
N GLU A 415 -20.85 4.91 24.97
CA GLU A 415 -22.05 5.27 24.21
C GLU A 415 -21.93 6.68 23.62
N GLY A 416 -22.12 6.83 22.30
CA GLY A 416 -21.89 8.09 21.56
C GLY A 416 -20.56 8.16 20.78
N SER A 417 -19.74 7.10 20.83
CA SER A 417 -18.50 7.02 20.05
C SER A 417 -18.75 6.63 18.60
N VAL A 418 -17.91 7.16 17.71
CA VAL A 418 -17.89 6.85 16.27
C VAL A 418 -17.15 5.53 16.00
N TRP A 419 -17.51 4.86 14.93
CA TRP A 419 -16.94 3.58 14.50
C TRP A 419 -16.56 3.65 13.04
N LEU A 420 -15.61 2.81 12.65
CA LEU A 420 -15.21 2.68 11.25
C LEU A 420 -16.25 1.94 10.42
N SER A 421 -16.37 2.37 9.17
CA SER A 421 -17.05 1.67 8.09
C SER A 421 -16.04 0.92 7.20
N PRO A 422 -16.49 -0.08 6.43
CA PRO A 422 -15.69 -0.57 5.31
C PRO A 422 -15.40 0.56 4.31
N GLY A 423 -14.14 0.70 3.88
CA GLY A 423 -13.71 1.79 2.99
C GLY A 423 -12.85 2.85 3.68
N ASP A 424 -13.11 3.13 4.96
CA ASP A 424 -12.39 4.17 5.74
C ASP A 424 -10.87 4.01 5.72
N LEU A 425 -10.38 2.77 5.88
CA LEU A 425 -8.95 2.48 5.81
C LEU A 425 -8.37 2.77 4.43
N ASP A 426 -9.14 2.50 3.39
CA ASP A 426 -8.71 2.69 2.00
C ASP A 426 -8.59 4.19 1.70
N GLU A 427 -9.51 5.01 2.23
CA GLU A 427 -9.46 6.47 2.15
C GLU A 427 -8.27 7.07 2.89
N ALA A 428 -7.96 6.54 4.09
CA ALA A 428 -6.77 6.92 4.83
C ALA A 428 -5.50 6.60 4.04
N VAL A 429 -5.39 5.40 3.48
CA VAL A 429 -4.26 5.01 2.61
C VAL A 429 -4.14 5.93 1.40
N SER A 430 -5.25 6.26 0.75
CA SER A 430 -5.28 7.21 -0.37
C SER A 430 -4.78 8.61 0.04
N GLY A 431 -5.23 9.13 1.19
CA GLY A 431 -4.72 10.39 1.75
C GLY A 431 -3.21 10.37 2.02
N LEU A 432 -2.73 9.26 2.59
CA LEU A 432 -1.31 9.04 2.88
C LEU A 432 -0.43 8.93 1.62
N LEU A 433 -0.97 8.47 0.50
CA LEU A 433 -0.26 8.40 -0.78
C LEU A 433 -0.36 9.72 -1.56
N THR A 434 -1.46 10.46 -1.45
CA THR A 434 -1.69 11.67 -2.26
C THR A 434 -0.96 12.90 -1.72
N ASP A 435 -1.41 13.48 -0.62
CA ASP A 435 -0.73 14.61 0.04
C ASP A 435 0.15 14.16 1.22
N GLY A 436 -0.25 13.11 1.92
CA GLY A 436 0.43 12.61 3.12
C GLY A 436 0.37 13.57 4.30
N LEU A 437 -0.60 14.49 4.32
CA LEU A 437 -0.74 15.45 5.42
C LEU A 437 -1.09 14.75 6.73
N ALA A 438 -1.78 13.60 6.72
CA ALA A 438 -1.99 12.81 7.93
C ALA A 438 -0.68 12.16 8.47
N ALA A 439 0.40 12.19 7.69
CA ALA A 439 1.72 11.69 8.04
C ALA A 439 2.74 12.84 7.95
N SER A 440 2.46 13.96 8.62
CA SER A 440 3.36 15.10 8.66
C SER A 440 3.59 15.60 10.08
N ASP A 441 4.67 16.36 10.24
CA ASP A 441 5.01 17.03 11.48
C ASP A 441 4.06 18.21 11.76
N VAL A 442 4.35 19.01 12.80
CA VAL A 442 3.49 20.12 13.18
C VAL A 442 3.39 21.22 12.12
N ASN A 443 4.39 21.36 11.24
CA ASN A 443 4.42 22.34 10.17
C ASN A 443 3.91 21.81 8.83
N GLY A 444 3.46 20.56 8.78
CA GLY A 444 3.00 19.94 7.55
C GLY A 444 4.11 19.29 6.72
N GLU A 445 5.35 19.20 7.22
CA GLU A 445 6.44 18.54 6.53
C GLU A 445 6.33 17.01 6.68
N THR A 446 6.52 16.28 5.58
CA THR A 446 6.34 14.83 5.52
C THR A 446 7.55 14.14 4.89
N VAL A 447 7.68 12.83 5.12
CA VAL A 447 8.68 12.01 4.43
C VAL A 447 8.36 11.90 2.94
N PRO A 448 9.38 11.83 2.07
CA PRO A 448 9.17 11.84 0.62
C PRO A 448 8.51 10.57 0.06
N SER A 449 8.53 9.46 0.80
CA SER A 449 7.98 8.18 0.32
C SER A 449 6.61 7.89 0.90
N GLY A 450 5.60 7.83 0.04
CA GLY A 450 4.26 7.36 0.42
C GLY A 450 4.25 5.93 0.94
N PHE A 451 5.19 5.09 0.50
CA PHE A 451 5.39 3.75 1.05
C PHE A 451 5.63 3.80 2.56
N SER A 452 6.57 4.63 3.02
CA SER A 452 6.89 4.75 4.45
C SER A 452 5.72 5.32 5.26
N ARG A 453 4.95 6.25 4.68
CA ARG A 453 3.75 6.83 5.32
C ARG A 453 2.67 5.77 5.55
N VAL A 454 2.35 4.99 4.52
CA VAL A 454 1.35 3.91 4.63
C VAL A 454 1.83 2.77 5.51
N ASP A 455 3.11 2.39 5.42
CA ASP A 455 3.70 1.36 6.27
C ASP A 455 3.68 1.76 7.76
N ALA A 456 3.92 3.03 8.09
CA ALA A 456 3.78 3.55 9.44
C ALA A 456 2.33 3.46 9.93
N PHE A 457 1.38 3.96 9.15
CA PHE A 457 -0.05 3.84 9.47
C PHE A 457 -0.48 2.39 9.70
N ARG A 458 -0.15 1.49 8.77
CA ARG A 458 -0.42 0.04 8.89
C ARG A 458 0.18 -0.58 10.15
N THR A 459 1.38 -0.15 10.54
CA THR A 459 2.03 -0.63 11.77
C THR A 459 1.19 -0.33 13.00
N GLY A 460 0.57 0.85 13.06
CA GLY A 460 -0.34 1.22 14.14
C GLY A 460 -1.65 0.44 14.09
N VAL A 461 -2.25 0.32 12.90
CA VAL A 461 -3.52 -0.42 12.71
C VAL A 461 -3.39 -1.86 13.17
N LEU A 462 -2.33 -2.56 12.76
CA LEU A 462 -2.17 -4.00 13.01
C LEU A 462 -1.39 -4.32 14.30
N GLY A 463 -0.52 -3.42 14.74
CA GLY A 463 0.43 -3.65 15.83
C GLY A 463 0.18 -2.82 17.09
N GLY A 464 -0.74 -1.86 17.04
CA GLY A 464 -1.04 -0.96 18.14
C GLY A 464 0.13 -0.04 18.52
N GLU A 465 -0.03 0.67 19.64
CA GLU A 465 0.90 1.70 20.08
C GLU A 465 2.32 1.17 20.37
N GLN A 466 2.43 -0.03 20.94
CA GLN A 466 3.72 -0.64 21.23
C GLN A 466 4.56 -0.85 19.95
N ALA A 467 3.92 -1.16 18.82
CA ALA A 467 4.62 -1.28 17.55
C ALA A 467 5.14 0.07 17.05
N CYS A 468 4.37 1.16 17.26
CA CYS A 468 4.80 2.52 16.93
C CYS A 468 6.02 2.94 17.76
N GLU A 469 5.98 2.76 19.08
CA GLU A 469 7.09 3.11 19.99
C GLU A 469 8.35 2.27 19.76
N GLY A 470 8.19 1.06 19.23
CA GLY A 470 9.30 0.20 18.85
C GLY A 470 10.03 0.66 17.58
N ARG A 471 9.33 1.33 16.66
CA ARG A 471 9.78 1.53 15.26
C ARG A 471 10.05 2.99 14.90
N TYR A 472 9.37 3.94 15.53
CA TYR A 472 9.49 5.37 15.21
C TYR A 472 9.88 6.13 16.48
N ARG A 473 11.17 6.13 16.84
CA ARG A 473 11.72 6.74 18.08
C ARG A 473 12.38 8.08 17.86
#